data_AF-A0A0K8P740-F1
#
_entry.id   AF-A0A0K8P740-F1
#
_cell.length_a   1.000
_cell.length_b   1.000
_cell.length_c   1.000
_cell.angle_alpha   90.00
_cell.angle_beta   90.00
_cell.angle_gamma   90.00
#
_symmetry.space_group_name_H-M   'P 1'
#
loop_
_entity.id
_entity.type
_entity.pdbx_description
1 polymer ?
#
loop_
_entity_poly.entity_id
_entity_poly.type
_entity_poly.pdbx_seq_one_letter_code
_entity_poly.pdbx_strand_id
1 'polypeptide(L)'
;MRAGTALLAALLGGPLLAGPASAAAAAAGAAPASAVPGAAVAASAVAPGAVDVRAERARIAAGRADAAWQYQAQAHACASRFAVTDCLDAARRHRRERVDALRREEEVLDAAERRRRAAERLEAIRLKTEAVERAAAPVGTPARPRLPAAATDGRSPVPTVPGTATPAPAAAASAAPDAPDRAARGPRAAPAPRAGRIAPVPDAEAAAQRSRAADRRRTESARREAERDARPASTRAPAAGLPPRPEIPPPAASGAPAGR
;
A
#
# COMPACT_ATOMS: atom_id res chain seq x y z
N MET A 1 -0.91 -48.56 -42.26
CA MET A 1 -1.05 -48.28 -43.71
C MET A 1 -0.72 -46.81 -43.96
N ARG A 2 0.25 -46.55 -44.85
CA ARG A 2 0.64 -45.28 -45.52
C ARG A 2 1.02 -44.10 -44.59
N ALA A 3 2.29 -43.75 -44.36
CA ALA A 3 3.42 -43.39 -45.24
C ALA A 3 3.22 -42.08 -46.04
N GLY A 4 4.17 -41.14 -45.90
CA GLY A 4 4.42 -40.03 -46.84
C GLY A 4 4.80 -38.71 -46.16
N THR A 5 6.07 -38.47 -45.81
CA THR A 5 7.11 -37.74 -46.61
C THR A 5 6.78 -36.24 -46.78
N ALA A 6 7.44 -35.32 -46.08
CA ALA A 6 8.81 -34.81 -46.23
C ALA A 6 8.97 -33.69 -47.28
N LEU A 7 9.70 -32.66 -46.86
CA LEU A 7 10.59 -31.78 -47.62
C LEU A 7 9.97 -30.74 -48.58
N LEU A 8 10.17 -29.46 -48.23
CA LEU A 8 10.72 -28.51 -49.20
C LEU A 8 11.61 -27.49 -48.49
N ALA A 9 12.91 -27.78 -48.56
CA ALA A 9 13.99 -26.84 -48.37
C ALA A 9 14.33 -26.25 -49.75
N ALA A 10 14.43 -24.92 -49.83
CA ALA A 10 15.14 -24.16 -50.86
C ALA A 10 14.87 -22.66 -50.60
N LEU A 11 15.78 -21.70 -50.75
CA LEU A 11 17.24 -21.63 -50.92
C LEU A 11 17.50 -20.13 -51.20
N LEU A 12 18.70 -19.64 -50.86
CA LEU A 12 19.36 -18.41 -51.38
C LEU A 12 18.84 -17.09 -50.78
N GLY A 13 19.65 -16.18 -50.25
CA GLY A 13 21.06 -15.89 -50.51
C GLY A 13 21.18 -14.41 -50.88
N GLY A 14 21.90 -13.60 -50.10
CA GLY A 14 22.21 -12.22 -50.46
C GLY A 14 22.92 -11.44 -49.35
N PRO A 15 23.90 -10.57 -49.67
CA PRO A 15 25.20 -10.59 -49.00
C PRO A 15 25.47 -9.45 -48.01
N LEU A 16 26.50 -9.72 -47.21
CA LEU A 16 27.35 -8.77 -46.49
C LEU A 16 27.85 -7.63 -47.40
N LEU A 17 27.59 -6.39 -47.01
CA LEU A 17 28.36 -5.20 -47.36
C LEU A 17 28.66 -4.51 -46.01
N ALA A 18 29.83 -4.71 -45.42
CA ALA A 18 31.03 -3.90 -45.66
C ALA A 18 30.74 -2.40 -45.45
N GLY A 19 30.98 -1.92 -44.22
CA GLY A 19 31.02 -0.49 -43.94
C GLY A 19 32.33 0.15 -44.41
N PRO A 20 32.36 1.48 -44.53
CA PRO A 20 33.58 2.24 -44.35
C PRO A 20 33.54 3.01 -43.02
N ALA A 21 34.58 2.79 -42.22
CA ALA A 21 35.06 3.75 -41.25
C ALA A 21 35.82 4.85 -42.00
N SER A 22 35.46 6.13 -41.81
CA SER A 22 36.23 7.37 -42.04
C SER A 22 35.22 8.53 -42.08
N ALA A 23 35.44 9.72 -41.57
CA ALA A 23 36.53 10.32 -40.80
C ALA A 23 35.92 11.55 -40.10
N ALA A 24 36.52 11.96 -38.99
CA ALA A 24 36.28 13.29 -38.42
C ALA A 24 36.69 14.36 -39.44
N ALA A 25 35.78 15.29 -39.74
CA ALA A 25 36.10 16.58 -40.34
C ALA A 25 35.20 17.64 -39.70
N ALA A 26 35.82 18.48 -38.88
CA ALA A 26 35.27 19.75 -38.46
C ALA A 26 35.13 20.64 -39.70
N ALA A 27 33.93 21.14 -39.95
CA ALA A 27 33.71 22.27 -40.83
C ALA A 27 32.55 23.09 -40.26
N ALA A 28 32.88 24.31 -39.86
CA ALA A 28 31.94 25.38 -39.59
C ALA A 28 31.06 25.61 -40.84
N GLY A 29 29.74 25.65 -40.64
CA GLY A 29 28.77 25.85 -41.71
C GLY A 29 27.50 26.47 -41.16
N ALA A 30 27.31 27.74 -41.53
CA ALA A 30 26.21 28.63 -41.25
C ALA A 30 24.80 27.97 -41.17
N ALA A 31 24.07 28.40 -40.15
CA ALA A 31 22.66 28.10 -39.94
C ALA A 31 21.76 28.76 -41.01
N PRO A 32 20.76 28.05 -41.56
CA PRO A 32 19.55 28.67 -42.04
C PRO A 32 18.56 28.82 -40.87
N ALA A 33 18.22 30.08 -40.56
CA ALA A 33 17.15 30.44 -39.65
C ALA A 33 15.79 30.09 -40.27
N SER A 34 15.30 28.88 -39.98
CA SER A 34 13.93 28.50 -40.27
C SER A 34 13.02 29.07 -39.18
N ALA A 35 12.32 30.16 -39.51
CA ALA A 35 11.25 30.72 -38.69
C ALA A 35 10.10 29.72 -38.58
N VAL A 36 10.01 29.01 -37.46
CA VAL A 36 8.85 28.17 -37.13
C VAL A 36 7.77 29.08 -36.54
N PRO A 37 6.57 29.20 -37.16
CA PRO A 37 5.48 29.94 -36.57
C PRO A 37 5.12 29.32 -35.21
N GLY A 38 5.09 30.16 -34.18
CA GLY A 38 4.84 29.77 -32.81
C GLY A 38 3.50 29.06 -32.67
N ALA A 39 3.54 27.73 -32.61
CA ALA A 39 2.48 26.96 -32.00
C ALA A 39 2.45 27.38 -30.53
N ALA A 40 1.40 28.12 -30.16
CA ALA A 40 1.08 28.44 -28.79
C ALA A 40 0.94 27.12 -28.01
N VAL A 41 2.03 26.71 -27.36
CA VAL A 41 1.99 25.66 -26.36
C VAL A 41 1.19 26.27 -25.22
N ALA A 42 -0.09 25.88 -25.13
CA ALA A 42 -0.89 26.10 -23.96
C ALA A 42 -0.16 25.42 -22.79
N ALA A 43 0.64 26.20 -22.08
CA ALA A 43 1.24 25.80 -20.83
C ALA A 43 0.09 25.61 -19.85
N SER A 44 -0.42 24.38 -19.79
CA SER A 44 -1.26 23.93 -18.69
C SER A 44 -0.47 24.23 -17.42
N ALA A 45 -0.92 25.25 -16.69
CA ALA A 45 -0.38 25.60 -15.38
C ALA A 45 -0.66 24.43 -14.44
N VAL A 46 0.25 23.45 -14.43
CA VAL A 46 0.34 22.47 -13.38
C VAL A 46 0.77 23.26 -12.16
N ALA A 47 -0.17 23.42 -11.21
CA ALA A 47 0.13 24.02 -9.92
C ALA A 47 1.38 23.33 -9.33
N PRO A 48 2.43 24.08 -8.97
CA PRO A 48 3.62 23.49 -8.39
C PRO A 48 3.24 22.96 -7.00
N GLY A 49 3.23 21.64 -6.83
CA GLY A 49 3.14 21.03 -5.50
C GLY A 49 2.28 19.78 -5.36
N ALA A 50 1.41 19.46 -6.31
CA ALA A 50 0.66 18.20 -6.30
C ALA A 50 1.31 17.20 -7.26
N VAL A 51 2.20 16.35 -6.75
CA VAL A 51 2.69 15.20 -7.51
C VAL A 51 1.50 14.30 -7.84
N ASP A 52 1.20 14.15 -9.13
CA ASP A 52 0.21 13.17 -9.57
C ASP A 52 0.79 11.76 -9.34
N VAL A 53 0.44 11.17 -8.20
CA VAL A 53 0.88 9.82 -7.79
C VAL A 53 0.53 8.78 -8.84
N ARG A 54 -0.58 8.94 -9.58
CA ARG A 54 -0.97 7.99 -10.62
C ARG A 54 -0.06 8.10 -11.84
N ALA A 55 0.22 9.32 -12.29
CA ALA A 55 1.16 9.56 -13.39
C ALA A 55 2.55 9.03 -13.04
N GLU A 56 2.99 9.23 -11.80
CA GLU A 56 4.28 8.78 -11.31
C GLU A 56 4.38 7.24 -11.26
N ARG A 57 3.35 6.56 -10.73
CA ARG A 57 3.29 5.08 -10.76
C ARG A 57 3.29 4.56 -12.20
N ALA A 58 2.59 5.23 -13.12
CA ALA A 58 2.60 4.86 -14.53
C ALA A 58 4.00 5.02 -15.16
N ARG A 59 4.72 6.10 -14.83
CA ARG A 59 6.12 6.30 -15.25
C ARG A 59 7.03 5.18 -14.73
N ILE A 60 6.92 4.82 -13.45
CA ILE A 60 7.72 3.74 -12.85
C ILE A 60 7.42 2.39 -13.53
N ALA A 61 6.15 2.10 -13.80
CA ALA A 61 5.75 0.88 -14.51
C ALA A 61 6.31 0.84 -15.94
N ALA A 62 6.20 1.95 -16.69
CA ALA A 62 6.82 2.08 -18.01
C ALA A 62 8.35 1.91 -17.94
N GLY A 63 8.99 2.49 -16.92
CA GLY A 63 10.42 2.36 -16.69
C GLY A 63 10.86 0.93 -16.42
N ARG A 64 10.05 0.12 -15.72
CA ARG A 64 10.31 -1.32 -15.52
C ARG A 64 10.16 -2.12 -16.81
N ALA A 65 9.14 -1.80 -17.62
CA ALA A 65 8.93 -2.44 -18.91
C ALA A 65 10.09 -2.14 -19.88
N ASP A 66 10.54 -0.88 -19.92
CA ASP A 66 11.70 -0.46 -20.72
C ASP A 66 12.99 -1.16 -20.25
N ALA A 67 13.25 -1.24 -18.93
CA ALA A 67 14.41 -1.98 -18.41
C ALA A 67 14.38 -3.48 -18.80
N ALA A 68 13.19 -4.09 -18.85
CA ALA A 68 13.03 -5.46 -19.31
C ALA A 68 13.28 -5.59 -20.82
N TRP A 69 12.74 -4.66 -21.62
CA TRP A 69 12.97 -4.63 -23.07
C TRP A 69 14.46 -4.45 -23.40
N GLN A 70 15.14 -3.51 -22.75
CA GLN A 70 16.57 -3.29 -22.92
C GLN A 70 17.40 -4.53 -22.57
N TYR A 71 17.05 -5.22 -21.49
CA TYR A 71 17.71 -6.49 -21.15
C TYR A 71 17.54 -7.54 -22.24
N GLN A 72 16.34 -7.69 -22.81
CA GLN A 72 16.11 -8.66 -23.88
C GLN A 72 16.90 -8.32 -25.15
N ALA A 73 16.92 -7.03 -25.53
CA ALA A 73 17.72 -6.55 -26.65
C ALA A 73 19.23 -6.81 -26.44
N GLN A 74 19.74 -6.52 -25.24
CA GLN A 74 21.13 -6.80 -24.87
C GLN A 74 21.43 -8.30 -24.83
N ALA A 75 20.52 -9.12 -24.30
CA ALA A 75 20.69 -10.57 -24.25
C ALA A 75 20.79 -11.18 -25.66
N HIS A 76 19.97 -10.71 -26.60
CA HIS A 76 20.07 -11.10 -28.00
C HIS A 76 21.41 -10.66 -28.62
N ALA A 77 21.85 -9.43 -28.35
CA ALA A 77 23.16 -8.95 -28.81
C ALA A 77 24.33 -9.71 -28.19
N CYS A 78 24.20 -10.20 -26.95
CA CYS A 78 25.23 -11.01 -26.29
C CYS A 78 25.40 -12.38 -26.95
N ALA A 79 24.36 -12.94 -27.57
CA ALA A 79 24.41 -14.26 -28.18
C ALA A 79 25.41 -14.38 -29.34
N SER A 80 25.75 -13.27 -30.01
CA SER A 80 26.74 -13.23 -31.09
C SER A 80 28.18 -12.97 -30.62
N ARG A 81 28.40 -12.79 -29.31
CA ARG A 81 29.73 -12.50 -28.76
C ARG A 81 30.45 -13.76 -28.33
N PHE A 82 31.78 -13.72 -28.33
CA PHE A 82 32.59 -14.83 -27.82
C PHE A 82 32.46 -15.00 -26.29
N ALA A 83 32.43 -13.87 -25.55
CA ALA A 83 32.24 -13.85 -24.10
C ALA A 83 30.76 -13.66 -23.71
N VAL A 84 29.91 -14.61 -24.10
CA VAL A 84 28.44 -14.52 -23.87
C VAL A 84 28.12 -14.39 -22.37
N THR A 85 28.78 -15.18 -21.52
CA THR A 85 28.50 -15.22 -20.07
C THR A 85 28.73 -13.86 -19.41
N ASP A 86 29.91 -13.26 -19.61
CA ASP A 86 30.24 -11.95 -19.03
C ASP A 86 29.32 -10.85 -19.56
N CYS A 87 28.97 -10.91 -20.84
CA CYS A 87 28.02 -9.99 -21.46
C CYS A 87 26.63 -10.10 -20.82
N LEU A 88 26.12 -11.32 -20.66
CA LEU A 88 24.82 -11.56 -20.02
C LEU A 88 24.82 -11.13 -18.55
N ASP A 89 25.93 -11.34 -17.83
CA ASP A 89 26.04 -10.91 -16.44
C ASP A 89 26.08 -9.39 -16.31
N ALA A 90 26.74 -8.69 -17.23
CA ALA A 90 26.68 -7.23 -17.31
C ALA A 90 25.25 -6.73 -17.60
N ALA A 91 24.56 -7.34 -18.56
CA ALA A 91 23.17 -7.01 -18.87
C ALA A 91 22.23 -7.26 -17.67
N ARG A 92 22.44 -8.35 -16.93
CA ARG A 92 21.71 -8.66 -15.70
C ARG A 92 21.99 -7.64 -14.59
N ARG A 93 23.25 -7.23 -14.39
CA ARG A 93 23.64 -6.18 -13.44
C ARG A 93 22.94 -4.86 -13.77
N HIS A 94 23.04 -4.41 -15.01
CA HIS A 94 22.40 -3.18 -15.47
C HIS A 94 20.87 -3.20 -15.26
N ARG A 95 20.21 -4.32 -15.60
CA ARG A 95 18.77 -4.48 -15.34
C ARG A 95 18.43 -4.35 -13.86
N ARG A 96 19.19 -5.02 -12.97
CA ARG A 96 18.97 -4.96 -11.52
C ARG A 96 19.12 -3.54 -11.02
N GLU A 97 20.21 -2.86 -11.36
CA GLU A 97 20.48 -1.48 -10.94
C GLU A 97 19.35 -0.53 -11.35
N ARG A 98 18.85 -0.64 -12.59
CA ARG A 98 17.74 0.18 -13.06
C ARG A 98 16.43 -0.11 -12.33
N VAL A 99 16.11 -1.39 -12.14
CA VAL A 99 14.87 -1.78 -11.45
C VAL A 99 14.92 -1.40 -9.97
N ASP A 100 16.08 -1.53 -9.33
CA ASP A 100 16.28 -1.17 -7.93
C ASP A 100 16.16 0.33 -7.70
N ALA A 101 16.66 1.16 -8.63
CA ALA A 101 16.43 2.61 -8.59
C ALA A 101 14.93 2.95 -8.65
N LEU A 102 14.21 2.37 -9.61
CA LEU A 102 12.76 2.55 -9.75
C LEU A 102 11.98 2.02 -8.54
N ARG A 103 12.45 0.97 -7.89
CA ARG A 103 11.87 0.45 -6.65
C ARG A 103 12.02 1.43 -5.50
N ARG A 104 13.20 2.04 -5.32
CA ARG A 104 13.41 3.08 -4.29
C ARG A 104 12.48 4.27 -4.50
N GLU A 105 12.27 4.69 -5.75
CA GLU A 105 11.28 5.73 -6.09
C GLU A 105 9.87 5.33 -5.65
N GLU A 106 9.44 4.10 -5.97
CA GLU A 106 8.12 3.59 -5.56
C GLU A 106 7.96 3.53 -4.04
N GLU A 107 9.00 3.12 -3.32
CA GLU A 107 8.99 3.06 -1.85
C GLU A 107 8.81 4.44 -1.20
N VAL A 108 9.40 5.49 -1.79
CA VAL A 108 9.21 6.88 -1.35
C VAL A 108 7.77 7.33 -1.57
N LEU A 109 7.17 7.00 -2.72
CA LEU A 109 5.77 7.33 -3.02
C LEU A 109 4.81 6.60 -2.08
N ASP A 110 5.05 5.31 -1.84
CA ASP A 110 4.24 4.52 -0.92
C ASP A 110 4.35 5.05 0.52
N ALA A 111 5.55 5.44 0.96
CA ALA A 111 5.74 6.07 2.26
C ALA A 111 4.98 7.41 2.38
N ALA A 112 5.01 8.25 1.34
CA ALA A 112 4.25 9.49 1.30
C ALA A 112 2.73 9.23 1.36
N GLU A 113 2.24 8.24 0.61
CA GLU A 113 0.82 7.89 0.61
C GLU A 113 0.37 7.31 1.96
N ARG A 114 1.19 6.47 2.60
CA ARG A 114 0.91 5.97 3.95
C ARG A 114 0.79 7.12 4.96
N ARG A 115 1.70 8.09 4.91
CA ARG A 115 1.65 9.29 5.78
C ARG A 115 0.38 10.11 5.53
N ARG A 116 0.02 10.33 4.26
CA ARG A 116 -1.21 11.06 3.89
C ARG A 116 -2.46 10.38 4.45
N ARG A 117 -2.60 9.07 4.23
CA ARG A 117 -3.74 8.28 4.75
C ARG A 117 -3.79 8.27 6.28
N ALA A 118 -2.64 8.24 6.95
CA ALA A 118 -2.58 8.33 8.41
C ALA A 118 -3.07 9.69 8.91
N ALA A 119 -2.63 10.79 8.28
CA ALA A 119 -3.09 12.14 8.60
C ALA A 119 -4.60 12.30 8.36
N GLU A 120 -5.11 11.83 7.21
CA GLU A 120 -6.55 11.82 6.89
C GLU A 120 -7.38 11.08 7.96
N ARG A 121 -6.87 9.95 8.48
CA ARG A 121 -7.53 9.19 9.54
C ARG A 121 -7.53 9.91 10.88
N LEU A 122 -6.42 10.53 11.25
CA LEU A 122 -6.32 11.30 12.49
C LEU A 122 -7.29 12.49 12.46
N GLU A 123 -7.37 13.19 11.33
CA GLU A 123 -8.32 14.29 11.15
C GLU A 123 -9.77 13.79 11.23
N ALA A 124 -10.09 12.65 10.60
CA ALA A 124 -11.41 12.06 10.69
C ALA A 124 -11.79 11.65 12.13
N ILE A 125 -10.83 11.19 12.94
CA ILE A 125 -11.05 10.89 14.36
C ILE A 125 -11.31 12.18 15.12
N ARG A 126 -10.47 13.21 14.93
CA ARG A 126 -10.61 14.52 15.58
C ARG A 126 -11.98 15.15 15.30
N LEU A 127 -12.41 15.17 14.04
CA LEU A 127 -13.71 15.71 13.68
C LEU A 127 -14.87 14.95 14.33
N LYS A 128 -14.73 13.63 14.52
CA LYS A 128 -15.72 12.80 15.22
C LYS A 128 -15.71 13.08 16.73
N THR A 129 -14.54 13.17 17.37
CA THR A 129 -14.45 13.47 18.81
C THR A 129 -15.01 14.85 19.10
N GLU A 130 -14.66 15.86 18.31
CA GLU A 130 -15.22 17.21 18.44
C GLU A 130 -16.74 17.24 18.21
N ALA A 131 -17.28 16.38 17.34
CA ALA A 131 -18.73 16.27 17.14
C ALA A 131 -19.43 15.61 18.35
N VAL A 132 -18.82 14.58 18.93
CA VAL A 132 -19.32 13.92 20.15
C VAL A 132 -19.26 14.89 21.34
N GLU A 133 -18.16 15.61 21.51
CA GLU A 133 -17.99 16.62 22.57
C GLU A 133 -18.99 17.76 22.44
N ARG A 134 -19.23 18.27 21.23
CA ARG A 134 -20.27 19.28 20.98
C ARG A 134 -21.68 18.76 21.27
N ALA A 135 -21.95 17.49 20.99
CA ALA A 135 -23.23 16.87 21.32
C ALA A 135 -23.40 16.58 22.83
N ALA A 136 -22.28 16.35 23.53
CA ALA A 136 -22.24 16.11 24.98
C ALA A 136 -22.12 17.39 25.82
N ALA A 137 -21.90 18.55 25.19
CA ALA A 137 -21.86 19.84 25.87
C ALA A 137 -23.19 20.06 26.62
N PRO A 138 -23.17 20.33 27.93
CA PRO A 138 -24.39 20.44 28.73
C PRO A 138 -25.22 21.61 28.21
N VAL A 139 -26.40 21.31 27.68
CA VAL A 139 -27.49 22.28 27.55
C VAL A 139 -27.72 22.81 28.97
N GLY A 140 -27.39 24.09 29.18
CA GLY A 140 -27.28 24.70 30.49
C GLY A 140 -28.35 24.21 31.45
N THR A 141 -27.92 23.48 32.49
CA THR A 141 -28.79 23.07 33.58
C THR A 141 -29.40 24.36 34.14
N PRO A 142 -30.73 24.58 34.09
CA PRO A 142 -31.31 25.73 34.76
C PRO A 142 -30.90 25.64 36.22
N ALA A 143 -30.29 26.72 36.72
CA ALA A 143 -29.80 26.80 38.09
C ALA A 143 -30.92 26.40 39.05
N ARG A 144 -30.83 25.20 39.62
CA ARG A 144 -31.74 24.78 40.68
C ARG A 144 -31.50 25.72 41.88
N PRO A 145 -32.55 26.36 42.44
CA PRO A 145 -32.40 27.19 43.62
C PRO A 145 -31.83 26.34 44.76
N ARG A 146 -30.72 26.82 45.33
CA ARG A 146 -30.04 26.22 46.49
C ARG A 146 -30.97 26.31 47.70
N LEU A 147 -31.53 25.19 48.13
CA LEU A 147 -32.14 25.08 49.46
C LEU A 147 -31.02 24.89 50.49
N PRO A 148 -31.11 25.54 51.68
CA PRO A 148 -30.06 25.49 52.69
C PRO A 148 -29.95 24.10 53.31
N ALA A 149 -28.70 23.64 53.47
CA ALA A 149 -28.35 22.37 54.08
C ALA A 149 -28.66 22.38 55.59
N ALA A 150 -29.53 21.48 56.03
CA ALA A 150 -29.65 21.13 57.44
C ALA A 150 -28.49 20.20 57.82
N ALA A 151 -27.77 20.60 58.86
CA ALA A 151 -26.69 19.85 59.47
C ALA A 151 -27.22 18.57 60.12
N THR A 152 -26.57 17.44 59.83
CA THR A 152 -26.60 16.27 60.72
C THR A 152 -25.18 15.77 60.89
N ASP A 153 -24.64 16.07 62.07
CA ASP A 153 -23.50 15.40 62.66
C ASP A 153 -23.73 13.89 62.72
N GLY A 154 -22.73 13.13 62.28
CA GLY A 154 -22.76 11.68 62.26
C GLY A 154 -21.35 11.12 62.09
N ARG A 155 -20.63 11.06 63.20
CA ARG A 155 -19.26 10.59 63.32
C ARG A 155 -19.17 9.05 63.36
N SER A 156 -18.10 8.53 62.74
CA SER A 156 -17.39 7.25 62.94
C SER A 156 -17.88 5.97 62.24
N PRO A 157 -17.00 4.95 62.05
CA PRO A 157 -15.57 5.01 61.70
C PRO A 157 -15.18 4.02 60.56
N VAL A 158 -13.94 4.15 60.07
CA VAL A 158 -13.29 3.33 59.05
C VAL A 158 -12.76 2.01 59.65
N PRO A 159 -12.85 0.86 58.95
CA PRO A 159 -11.90 -0.22 59.12
C PRO A 159 -10.98 -0.37 57.90
N THR A 160 -9.67 -0.31 58.19
CA THR A 160 -8.58 -0.62 57.26
C THR A 160 -8.40 -2.14 57.17
N VAL A 161 -8.29 -2.70 55.97
CA VAL A 161 -7.72 -4.04 55.75
C VAL A 161 -6.76 -3.99 54.55
N PRO A 162 -5.50 -4.45 54.67
CA PRO A 162 -4.58 -4.53 53.54
C PRO A 162 -4.55 -5.95 52.93
N GLY A 163 -4.29 -6.05 51.62
CA GLY A 163 -3.69 -7.25 51.02
C GLY A 163 -4.32 -7.80 49.74
N THR A 164 -3.71 -7.44 48.61
CA THR A 164 -3.36 -8.29 47.45
C THR A 164 -4.38 -9.30 46.89
N ALA A 165 -4.91 -9.06 45.68
CA ALA A 165 -5.15 -10.12 44.69
C ALA A 165 -5.34 -9.57 43.26
N THR A 166 -4.46 -10.05 42.38
CA THR A 166 -4.51 -10.25 40.92
C THR A 166 -5.85 -10.02 40.19
N PRO A 167 -5.89 -9.33 39.04
CA PRO A 167 -7.06 -9.33 38.18
C PRO A 167 -7.08 -10.57 37.26
N ALA A 168 -8.04 -11.46 37.49
CA ALA A 168 -8.51 -12.43 36.49
C ALA A 168 -9.61 -11.78 35.61
N PRO A 169 -9.67 -12.08 34.30
CA PRO A 169 -10.64 -11.47 33.40
C PRO A 169 -12.03 -12.10 33.55
N ALA A 170 -13.02 -11.26 33.87
CA ALA A 170 -14.43 -11.63 33.85
C ALA A 170 -14.94 -11.69 32.40
N ALA A 171 -15.41 -12.88 32.01
CA ALA A 171 -16.24 -13.08 30.85
C ALA A 171 -17.72 -12.95 31.23
N ALA A 172 -18.50 -12.52 30.23
CA ALA A 172 -19.95 -12.60 30.09
C ALA A 172 -20.82 -11.65 30.94
N ALA A 173 -21.38 -10.63 30.29
CA ALA A 173 -22.82 -10.55 30.00
C ALA A 173 -23.21 -9.16 29.47
N SER A 174 -23.45 -9.04 28.16
CA SER A 174 -24.56 -8.24 27.60
C SER A 174 -24.67 -8.51 26.11
N ALA A 175 -25.54 -9.47 25.79
CA ALA A 175 -26.16 -9.59 24.48
C ALA A 175 -27.45 -8.79 24.47
N ALA A 176 -27.82 -8.32 23.27
CA ALA A 176 -29.10 -7.78 22.83
C ALA A 176 -29.26 -6.22 22.86
N PRO A 177 -30.19 -5.65 22.06
CA PRO A 177 -29.81 -4.88 20.87
C PRO A 177 -30.57 -3.55 20.73
N ASP A 178 -29.88 -2.41 20.60
CA ASP A 178 -30.55 -1.14 20.31
C ASP A 178 -30.29 -0.66 18.88
N ALA A 179 -31.21 -1.05 18.01
CA ALA A 179 -31.58 -0.28 16.83
C ALA A 179 -33.08 0.04 16.96
N PRO A 180 -33.42 1.32 17.13
CA PRO A 180 -34.29 1.93 16.12
C PRO A 180 -33.95 3.41 15.90
N ASP A 181 -33.10 3.73 14.91
CA ASP A 181 -33.11 5.10 14.37
C ASP A 181 -32.64 5.19 12.91
N ARG A 182 -33.23 4.36 12.05
CA ARG A 182 -33.06 4.42 10.59
C ARG A 182 -34.35 4.68 9.80
N ALA A 183 -35.44 5.01 10.48
CA ALA A 183 -36.72 5.32 9.83
C ALA A 183 -36.92 6.82 9.52
N ALA A 184 -36.04 7.73 10.00
CA ALA A 184 -36.25 9.18 9.85
C ALA A 184 -35.29 9.89 8.87
N ARG A 185 -34.61 9.17 7.97
CA ARG A 185 -33.92 9.78 6.82
C ARG A 185 -34.55 9.25 5.54
N GLY A 186 -35.45 10.04 4.97
CA GLY A 186 -35.98 9.82 3.64
C GLY A 186 -34.86 9.67 2.60
N PRO A 187 -35.14 9.04 1.44
CA PRO A 187 -34.14 8.81 0.43
C PRO A 187 -33.58 10.16 -0.04
N ARG A 188 -32.32 10.46 0.29
CA ARG A 188 -31.58 11.51 -0.42
C ARG A 188 -31.46 11.05 -1.87
N ALA A 189 -32.06 11.82 -2.77
CA ALA A 189 -31.95 11.62 -4.21
C ALA A 189 -30.47 11.42 -4.57
N ALA A 190 -30.16 10.26 -5.16
CA ALA A 190 -28.86 9.98 -5.71
C ALA A 190 -28.54 11.04 -6.77
N PRO A 191 -27.30 11.57 -6.84
CA PRO A 191 -26.90 12.42 -7.95
C PRO A 191 -27.10 11.65 -9.26
N ALA A 192 -27.79 12.27 -10.21
CA ALA A 192 -28.06 11.68 -11.52
C ALA A 192 -26.76 11.15 -12.15
N PRO A 193 -26.74 9.90 -12.66
CA PRO A 193 -25.56 9.35 -13.30
C PRO A 193 -25.22 10.23 -14.51
N ARG A 194 -24.00 10.78 -14.54
CA ARG A 194 -23.46 11.40 -15.75
C ARG A 194 -23.45 10.35 -16.85
N ALA A 195 -24.20 10.60 -17.91
CA ALA A 195 -24.28 9.74 -19.09
C ALA A 195 -22.86 9.45 -19.60
N GLY A 196 -22.48 8.16 -19.64
CA GLY A 196 -21.24 7.75 -20.30
C GLY A 196 -20.54 6.51 -19.76
N ARG A 197 -20.90 5.97 -18.58
CA ARG A 197 -20.40 4.65 -18.14
C ARG A 197 -21.49 3.87 -17.46
N ILE A 198 -22.09 2.94 -18.19
CA ILE A 198 -22.87 1.85 -17.60
C ILE A 198 -21.86 1.00 -16.84
N ALA A 199 -21.81 1.13 -15.52
CA ALA A 199 -21.10 0.16 -14.70
C ALA A 199 -21.75 -1.20 -14.95
N PRO A 200 -20.99 -2.28 -15.16
CA PRO A 200 -21.58 -3.61 -15.29
C PRO A 200 -22.41 -3.86 -14.02
N VAL A 201 -23.71 -4.04 -14.20
CA VAL A 201 -24.61 -4.43 -13.12
C VAL A 201 -24.05 -5.75 -12.59
N PRO A 202 -23.65 -5.85 -11.31
CA PRO A 202 -23.08 -7.08 -10.81
C PRO A 202 -24.13 -8.18 -10.93
N ASP A 203 -23.79 -9.27 -11.61
CA ASP A 203 -24.69 -10.42 -11.77
C ASP A 203 -25.26 -10.80 -10.39
N ALA A 204 -26.59 -10.80 -10.29
CA ALA A 204 -27.28 -11.04 -9.01
C ALA A 204 -26.84 -12.38 -8.38
N GLU A 205 -26.51 -13.36 -9.23
CA GLU A 205 -25.95 -14.66 -8.86
C GLU A 205 -24.55 -14.52 -8.23
N ALA A 206 -23.67 -13.73 -8.83
CA ALA A 206 -22.33 -13.49 -8.29
C ALA A 206 -22.38 -12.76 -6.95
N ALA A 207 -23.35 -11.84 -6.75
CA ALA A 207 -23.58 -11.20 -5.47
C ALA A 207 -24.08 -12.19 -4.41
N ALA A 208 -25.03 -13.07 -4.76
CA ALA A 208 -25.53 -14.13 -3.89
C ALA A 208 -24.46 -15.19 -3.56
N GLN A 209 -23.52 -15.46 -4.48
CA GLN A 209 -22.41 -16.36 -4.23
C GLN A 209 -21.40 -15.74 -3.24
N ARG A 210 -21.12 -14.44 -3.37
CA ARG A 210 -20.24 -13.71 -2.45
C ARG A 210 -20.81 -13.64 -1.03
N SER A 211 -22.13 -13.44 -0.87
CA SER A 211 -22.77 -13.45 0.45
C SER A 211 -22.67 -14.83 1.11
N ARG A 212 -23.03 -15.90 0.40
CA ARG A 212 -22.90 -17.29 0.89
C ARG A 212 -21.46 -17.63 1.28
N ALA A 213 -20.47 -17.19 0.50
CA ALA A 213 -19.06 -17.39 0.82
C ALA A 213 -18.61 -16.60 2.06
N ALA A 214 -19.13 -15.38 2.25
CA ALA A 214 -18.88 -14.59 3.45
C ALA A 214 -19.51 -15.23 4.69
N ASP A 215 -20.73 -15.75 4.58
CA ASP A 215 -21.42 -16.45 5.68
C ASP A 215 -20.68 -17.72 6.07
N ARG A 216 -20.20 -18.52 5.09
CA ARG A 216 -19.35 -19.69 5.36
C ARG A 216 -18.06 -19.33 6.09
N ARG A 217 -17.40 -18.24 5.70
CA ARG A 217 -16.19 -17.77 6.41
C ARG A 217 -16.49 -17.32 7.84
N ARG A 218 -17.62 -16.66 8.06
CA ARG A 218 -18.07 -16.24 9.40
C ARG A 218 -18.36 -17.45 10.29
N THR A 219 -19.12 -18.42 9.79
CA THR A 219 -19.44 -19.63 10.55
C THR A 219 -18.22 -20.49 10.82
N GLU A 220 -17.29 -20.61 9.86
CA GLU A 220 -16.02 -21.32 10.08
C GLU A 220 -15.15 -20.61 11.12
N SER A 221 -15.06 -19.28 11.07
CA SER A 221 -14.29 -18.51 12.05
C SER A 221 -14.87 -18.65 13.45
N ALA A 222 -16.20 -18.52 13.59
CA ALA A 222 -16.91 -18.74 14.84
C ALA A 222 -16.72 -20.17 15.37
N ARG A 223 -16.72 -21.18 14.48
CA ARG A 223 -16.43 -22.57 14.87
C ARG A 223 -15.00 -22.73 15.41
N ARG A 224 -14.01 -22.13 14.74
CA ARG A 224 -12.60 -22.16 15.18
C ARG A 224 -12.37 -21.40 16.48
N GLU A 225 -13.12 -20.33 16.73
CA GLU A 225 -13.12 -19.61 18.01
C GLU A 225 -13.73 -20.47 19.11
N ALA A 226 -14.93 -21.03 18.88
CA ALA A 226 -15.57 -21.94 19.83
C ALA A 226 -14.70 -23.18 20.16
N GLU A 227 -14.02 -23.76 19.17
CA GLU A 227 -13.07 -24.85 19.39
C GLU A 227 -11.87 -24.41 20.24
N ARG A 228 -11.36 -23.19 20.02
CA ARG A 228 -10.25 -22.62 20.82
C ARG A 228 -10.65 -22.28 22.26
N ASP A 229 -11.91 -21.94 22.47
CA ASP A 229 -12.47 -21.64 23.79
C ASP A 229 -12.86 -22.90 24.55
N ALA A 230 -13.29 -23.96 23.85
CA ALA A 230 -13.58 -25.27 24.43
C ALA A 230 -12.32 -26.08 24.77
N ARG A 231 -11.15 -25.72 24.23
CA ARG A 231 -9.88 -26.39 24.56
C ARG A 231 -9.50 -26.13 26.02
N PRO A 232 -9.28 -27.17 26.85
CA PRO A 232 -8.91 -27.00 28.25
C PRO A 232 -7.56 -26.25 28.34
N ALA A 233 -7.45 -25.38 29.34
CA ALA A 233 -6.28 -24.52 29.56
C ALA A 233 -4.96 -25.30 29.64
N SER A 234 -4.99 -26.55 30.08
CA SER A 234 -3.83 -27.46 30.14
C SER A 234 -3.28 -27.87 28.76
N THR A 235 -4.09 -27.76 27.70
CA THR A 235 -3.71 -28.07 26.30
C THR A 235 -3.49 -26.82 25.45
N ARG A 236 -3.80 -25.64 25.98
CA ARG A 236 -3.50 -24.37 25.32
C ARG A 236 -1.99 -24.14 25.43
N ALA A 237 -1.30 -24.11 24.29
CA ALA A 237 0.11 -23.77 24.27
C ALA A 237 0.31 -22.43 25.01
N PRO A 238 1.27 -22.34 25.96
CA PRO A 238 1.57 -21.07 26.59
C PRO A 238 1.95 -20.08 25.50
N ALA A 239 1.56 -18.82 25.67
CA ALA A 239 2.00 -17.76 24.78
C ALA A 239 3.53 -17.81 24.73
N ALA A 240 4.08 -18.34 23.64
CA ALA A 240 5.51 -18.36 23.44
C ALA A 240 5.95 -16.90 23.50
N GLY A 241 6.69 -16.56 24.57
CA GLY A 241 7.26 -15.23 24.72
C GLY A 241 7.99 -14.88 23.43
N LEU A 242 7.92 -13.60 23.03
CA LEU A 242 8.63 -13.13 21.86
C LEU A 242 10.07 -13.67 21.91
N PRO A 243 10.59 -14.23 20.80
CA PRO A 243 11.95 -14.74 20.78
C PRO A 243 12.88 -13.62 21.26
N PRO A 244 13.87 -13.92 22.11
CA PRO A 244 14.80 -12.91 22.58
C PRO A 244 15.44 -12.24 21.37
N ARG A 245 15.48 -10.90 21.39
CA ARG A 245 16.16 -10.12 20.34
C ARG A 245 17.59 -10.64 20.24
N PRO A 246 18.09 -10.98 19.04
CA PRO A 246 19.51 -11.33 18.88
C PRO A 246 20.34 -10.13 19.33
N GLU A 247 21.26 -10.37 20.27
CA GLU A 247 22.23 -9.37 20.68
C GLU A 247 23.10 -9.00 19.47
N ILE A 248 23.00 -7.74 19.04
CA ILE A 248 23.88 -7.21 17.99
C ILE A 248 25.21 -6.91 18.70
N PRO A 249 26.32 -7.58 18.33
CA PRO A 249 27.61 -7.29 18.92
C PRO A 249 27.99 -5.84 18.63
N PRO A 250 28.58 -5.12 19.61
CA PRO A 250 29.01 -3.75 19.39
C PRO A 250 30.04 -3.69 18.25
N PRO A 251 30.04 -2.62 17.44
CA PRO A 251 30.99 -2.49 16.36
C PRO A 251 32.41 -2.52 16.93
N ALA A 252 33.24 -3.42 16.38
CA ALA A 252 34.64 -3.52 16.73
C ALA A 252 35.29 -2.15 16.61
N ALA A 253 35.88 -1.67 17.72
CA ALA A 253 36.66 -0.44 17.75
C ALA A 253 37.73 -0.52 16.66
N SER A 254 37.57 0.32 15.65
CA SER A 254 38.50 0.48 14.54
C SER A 254 39.83 0.93 15.14
N GLY A 255 40.88 0.15 14.86
CA GLY A 255 42.21 0.32 15.44
C GLY A 255 42.73 1.75 15.34
N ALA A 256 43.27 2.23 16.46
CA ALA A 256 44.12 3.40 16.49
C ALA A 256 45.40 3.12 15.66
N PRO A 257 45.82 4.02 14.77
CA PRO A 257 47.12 3.89 14.12
C PRO A 257 48.22 4.18 15.14
N ALA A 258 49.04 3.17 15.43
CA ALA A 258 50.30 3.38 16.15
C ALA A 258 51.21 4.25 15.26
N GLY A 259 51.50 5.46 15.77
CA GLY A 259 52.46 6.40 15.18
C GLY A 259 53.90 5.88 15.26
N ARG A 260 54.70 6.40 14.34
CA ARG A 260 56.13 6.15 14.12
C ARG A 260 57.01 6.53 15.29
#